data_AF-A0A0B6XZI0-F1
#
_entry.id   AF-A0A0B6XZI0-F1
#
_cell.length_a   1.000
_cell.length_b   1.000
_cell.length_c   1.000
_cell.angle_alpha   90.00
_cell.angle_beta   90.00
_cell.angle_gamma   90.00
#
_symmetry.space_group_name_H-M   'P 1'
#
loop_
_entity.id
_entity.type
_entity.pdbx_description
1 polymer ?
#
loop_
_entity_poly.entity_id
_entity_poly.type
_entity_poly.pdbx_seq_one_letter_code
_entity_poly.pdbx_strand_id
1 'polypeptide(L)'
;SVSNYFLGFFDSKSLPSVSKDVKHDCLSERTLMSEQHERNLYMSRVYISDYWCTALTVSNFLAFPQYATQTFFFSTPWTGYRCDDGHTLDWEVELSPKGVHFPPAILIGLERDGNKLVDESYVHTVRLSVMSRSPHELPLKVEVNVLVRANSLSEPGRSFVERCHRRTCIFDSKHQRHNIDDIVPYEKFGTYLRPDGLIPELYLTPTVAFTVYIVIRPLP
;
A
#
# COMPACT_ATOMS: atom_id res chain seq x y z
N SER A 1 -10.41 -20.97 -10.43
CA SER A 1 -11.61 -20.24 -10.88
C SER A 1 -11.63 -18.93 -10.12
N VAL A 2 -11.18 -17.83 -10.74
CA VAL A 2 -11.10 -16.53 -10.05
C VAL A 2 -12.06 -15.57 -10.75
N SER A 3 -13.04 -15.14 -9.95
CA SER A 3 -14.15 -14.28 -10.36
C SER A 3 -13.66 -12.84 -10.53
N ASN A 4 -13.78 -12.29 -11.74
CA ASN A 4 -13.62 -10.87 -12.00
C ASN A 4 -14.84 -10.13 -11.47
N TYR A 5 -14.72 -9.49 -10.30
CA TYR A 5 -15.78 -8.58 -9.84
C TYR A 5 -15.61 -7.21 -10.51
N PHE A 6 -16.42 -7.01 -11.55
CA PHE A 6 -16.78 -5.70 -12.08
C PHE A 6 -17.67 -4.98 -11.06
N LEU A 7 -17.33 -3.75 -10.68
CA LEU A 7 -18.27 -2.82 -10.05
C LEU A 7 -18.50 -1.66 -11.02
N GLY A 8 -19.62 -1.75 -11.74
CA GLY A 8 -20.24 -0.62 -12.43
C GLY A 8 -21.65 -0.45 -11.90
N PHE A 9 -22.09 0.80 -11.75
CA PHE A 9 -23.39 1.37 -12.12
C PHE A 9 -23.63 2.68 -11.33
N PHE A 10 -23.94 3.76 -12.05
CA PHE A 10 -25.17 4.52 -11.78
C PHE A 10 -25.74 5.06 -13.09
N ASP A 11 -27.01 4.72 -13.28
CA ASP A 11 -27.92 5.00 -14.38
C ASP A 11 -28.46 6.44 -14.23
N SER A 12 -28.38 7.24 -15.31
CA SER A 12 -28.89 8.61 -15.32
C SER A 12 -30.38 8.61 -15.61
N LYS A 13 -31.21 8.83 -14.57
CA LYS A 13 -32.64 9.14 -14.76
C LYS A 13 -32.98 10.51 -14.18
N SER A 14 -33.72 11.23 -15.01
CA SER A 14 -34.26 12.59 -14.94
C SER A 14 -34.81 13.05 -13.59
N LEU A 15 -34.50 14.29 -13.21
CA LEU A 15 -35.22 15.07 -12.19
C LEU A 15 -36.17 16.10 -12.86
N PRO A 16 -37.37 16.35 -12.31
CA PRO A 16 -38.26 17.41 -12.79
C PRO A 16 -37.87 18.78 -12.21
N SER A 17 -38.19 19.82 -12.98
CA SER A 17 -37.98 21.24 -12.70
C SER A 17 -38.89 21.79 -11.61
N VAL A 18 -38.35 22.48 -10.59
CA VAL A 18 -39.10 23.48 -9.81
C VAL A 18 -38.22 24.65 -9.33
N SER A 19 -38.68 25.83 -9.72
CA SER A 19 -38.56 27.22 -9.21
C SER A 19 -37.27 27.76 -8.59
N LYS A 20 -36.90 28.93 -9.16
CA LYS A 20 -35.99 29.96 -8.65
C LYS A 20 -36.49 30.54 -7.34
N ASP A 21 -35.65 30.57 -6.31
CA ASP A 21 -35.16 31.78 -5.66
C ASP A 21 -34.49 31.44 -4.32
N VAL A 22 -33.53 32.26 -3.93
CA VAL A 22 -32.68 32.19 -2.71
C VAL A 22 -31.49 31.23 -2.80
N LYS A 23 -30.29 31.77 -3.09
CA LYS A 23 -28.99 31.35 -2.50
C LYS A 23 -27.81 32.07 -3.18
N HIS A 24 -27.35 33.17 -2.60
CA HIS A 24 -26.07 33.78 -2.97
C HIS A 24 -24.86 33.23 -2.16
N ASP A 25 -25.08 32.34 -1.19
CA ASP A 25 -24.00 31.72 -0.38
C ASP A 25 -23.74 30.22 -0.66
N CYS A 26 -24.47 29.59 -1.59
CA CYS A 26 -24.34 28.14 -1.88
C CYS A 26 -23.52 27.82 -3.13
N LEU A 27 -23.02 28.85 -3.83
CA LEU A 27 -22.28 28.71 -5.09
C LEU A 27 -20.79 28.44 -4.88
N SER A 28 -20.19 28.92 -3.78
CA SER A 28 -18.76 28.70 -3.49
C SER A 28 -18.44 27.26 -3.08
N GLU A 29 -19.31 26.62 -2.29
CA GLU A 29 -19.13 25.21 -1.88
C GLU A 29 -19.37 24.23 -3.04
N ARG A 30 -20.30 24.53 -3.96
CA ARG A 30 -20.58 23.67 -5.11
C ARG A 30 -19.44 23.65 -6.13
N THR A 31 -18.77 24.78 -6.34
CA THR A 31 -17.63 24.88 -7.26
C THR A 31 -16.38 24.17 -6.70
N LEU A 32 -16.13 24.28 -5.38
CA LEU A 32 -15.03 23.54 -4.74
C LEU A 32 -15.29 22.02 -4.75
N MET A 33 -16.53 21.60 -4.51
CA MET A 33 -16.93 20.20 -4.59
C MET A 33 -16.82 19.65 -6.02
N SER A 34 -17.12 20.42 -7.07
CA SER A 34 -16.99 19.95 -8.46
C SER A 34 -15.53 19.86 -8.90
N GLU A 35 -14.68 20.81 -8.54
CA GLU A 35 -13.24 20.77 -8.85
C GLU A 35 -12.51 19.63 -8.12
N GLN A 36 -12.97 19.25 -6.93
CA GLN A 36 -12.43 18.13 -6.17
C GLN A 36 -12.93 16.79 -6.72
N HIS A 37 -14.18 16.74 -7.21
CA HIS A 37 -14.72 15.58 -7.94
C HIS A 37 -14.00 15.38 -9.28
N GLU A 38 -13.74 16.44 -10.03
CA GLU A 38 -12.99 16.39 -11.29
C GLU A 38 -11.52 15.98 -11.11
N ARG A 39 -10.86 16.45 -10.04
CA ARG A 39 -9.52 15.94 -9.68
C ARG A 39 -9.51 14.45 -9.33
N ASN A 40 -10.57 13.95 -8.69
CA ASN A 40 -10.71 12.52 -8.38
C ASN A 40 -11.02 11.66 -9.62
N LEU A 41 -11.65 12.23 -10.66
CA LEU A 41 -11.91 11.54 -11.93
C LEU A 41 -10.62 11.30 -12.75
N TYR A 42 -9.58 12.11 -12.54
CA TYR A 42 -8.27 11.99 -13.18
C TYR A 42 -7.18 11.35 -12.30
N MET A 43 -7.52 10.85 -11.11
CA MET A 43 -6.58 10.01 -10.37
C MET A 43 -6.39 8.69 -11.12
N SER A 44 -5.15 8.44 -11.57
CA SER A 44 -4.72 7.15 -12.09
C SER A 44 -5.19 6.06 -11.14
N ARG A 45 -6.15 5.24 -11.58
CA ARG A 45 -6.66 4.14 -10.79
C ARG A 45 -5.57 3.08 -10.73
N VAL A 46 -5.15 2.71 -9.52
CA VAL A 46 -4.17 1.64 -9.36
C VAL A 46 -4.88 0.32 -9.65
N TYR A 47 -4.63 -0.24 -10.83
CA TYR A 47 -5.19 -1.52 -11.23
C TYR A 47 -4.33 -2.66 -10.68
N ILE A 48 -4.94 -3.56 -9.92
CA ILE A 48 -4.33 -4.80 -9.48
C ILE A 48 -4.32 -5.76 -10.69
N SER A 49 -3.16 -6.31 -11.05
CA SER A 49 -3.02 -7.29 -12.12
C SER A 49 -1.92 -8.28 -11.78
N ASP A 50 -2.14 -9.56 -12.07
CA ASP A 50 -1.22 -10.67 -11.78
C ASP A 50 0.21 -10.48 -12.31
N TYR A 51 0.42 -9.61 -13.31
CA TYR A 51 1.72 -9.35 -13.94
C TYR A 51 2.51 -8.19 -13.32
N TRP A 52 1.84 -7.31 -12.57
CA TRP A 52 2.41 -6.05 -12.09
C TRP A 52 2.33 -5.91 -10.58
N CYS A 53 1.69 -6.88 -9.93
CA CYS A 53 1.38 -6.78 -8.52
C CYS A 53 1.67 -8.07 -7.77
N THR A 54 1.96 -7.89 -6.49
CA THR A 54 1.94 -8.96 -5.51
C THR A 54 1.05 -8.56 -4.34
N ALA A 55 0.61 -9.55 -3.56
CA ALA A 55 -0.23 -9.33 -2.39
C ALA A 55 0.40 -9.99 -1.16
N LEU A 56 0.60 -9.22 -0.11
CA LEU A 56 1.11 -9.71 1.18
C LEU A 56 -0.03 -9.65 2.19
N THR A 57 -0.34 -10.78 2.81
CA THR A 57 -1.43 -10.87 3.78
C THR A 57 -0.85 -11.13 5.16
N VAL A 58 -1.12 -10.22 6.09
CA VAL A 58 -0.79 -10.41 7.51
C VAL A 58 -1.97 -11.09 8.17
N SER A 59 -1.93 -12.42 8.18
CA SER A 59 -2.89 -13.25 8.91
C SER A 59 -2.50 -13.34 10.38
N ASN A 60 -3.50 -13.40 11.26
CA ASN A 60 -3.31 -13.56 12.70
C ASN A 60 -2.30 -12.54 13.27
N PHE A 61 -2.57 -11.25 13.02
CA PHE A 61 -1.67 -10.17 13.43
C PHE A 61 -1.33 -10.21 14.91
N LEU A 62 -2.24 -10.66 15.78
CA LEU A 62 -1.96 -10.82 17.21
C LEU A 62 -0.77 -11.76 17.45
N ALA A 63 -0.73 -12.90 16.76
CA ALA A 63 0.36 -13.87 16.86
C ALA A 63 1.63 -13.50 16.08
N PHE A 64 1.55 -12.54 15.15
CA PHE A 64 2.73 -12.10 14.39
C PHE A 64 3.80 -11.54 15.34
N PRO A 65 5.07 -11.97 15.30
CA PRO A 65 6.08 -11.51 16.26
C PRO A 65 6.38 -10.01 16.11
N GLN A 66 6.65 -9.33 17.24
CA GLN A 66 7.04 -7.92 17.20
C GLN A 66 8.37 -7.76 16.46
N TYR A 67 8.48 -6.73 15.62
CA TYR A 67 9.66 -6.44 14.80
C TYR A 67 10.08 -7.52 13.78
N ALA A 68 9.31 -8.59 13.64
CA ALA A 68 9.53 -9.56 12.57
C ALA A 68 9.14 -8.97 11.22
N THR A 69 9.72 -9.54 10.16
CA THR A 69 9.44 -9.15 8.79
C THR A 69 8.88 -10.32 7.99
N GLN A 70 8.17 -10.01 6.91
CA GLN A 70 7.72 -10.96 5.92
C GLN A 70 8.24 -10.54 4.56
N THR A 71 9.14 -11.35 3.99
CA THR A 71 9.81 -11.09 2.72
C THR A 71 9.13 -11.82 1.58
N PHE A 72 9.00 -11.16 0.43
CA PHE A 72 8.48 -11.74 -0.79
C PHE A 72 9.29 -11.30 -1.99
N PHE A 73 9.27 -12.17 -3.00
CA PHE A 73 9.92 -11.96 -4.28
C PHE A 73 8.88 -12.03 -5.38
N PHE A 74 8.94 -11.10 -6.32
CA PHE A 74 8.12 -11.14 -7.52
C PHE A 74 8.80 -10.34 -8.63
N SER A 75 8.35 -10.54 -9.86
CA SER A 75 8.90 -9.85 -11.02
C SER A 75 7.81 -9.05 -11.72
N THR A 76 8.18 -7.94 -12.34
CA THR A 76 7.32 -7.14 -13.21
C THR A 76 7.95 -7.01 -14.60
N PRO A 77 7.19 -6.87 -15.69
CA PRO A 77 7.80 -6.61 -16.99
C PRO A 77 8.54 -5.26 -17.03
N TRP A 78 9.54 -5.15 -17.88
CA TRP A 78 10.45 -3.99 -17.97
C TRP A 78 9.77 -2.73 -18.52
N THR A 79 8.96 -2.86 -19.57
CA THR A 79 8.40 -1.73 -20.33
C THR A 79 7.06 -1.20 -19.82
N GLY A 80 6.44 -1.83 -18.82
CA GLY A 80 5.05 -1.50 -18.47
C GLY A 80 3.99 -2.17 -19.39
N TYR A 81 4.41 -2.90 -20.43
CA TYR A 81 3.51 -3.58 -21.36
C TYR A 81 3.56 -5.11 -21.25
N ARG A 82 2.42 -5.76 -21.49
CA ARG A 82 2.27 -7.24 -21.42
C ARG A 82 2.99 -7.98 -22.54
N CYS A 83 3.39 -7.30 -23.62
CA CYS A 83 3.99 -7.91 -24.81
C CYS A 83 5.52 -7.86 -24.81
N ASP A 84 6.13 -7.62 -23.64
CA ASP A 84 7.57 -7.47 -23.50
C ASP A 84 8.28 -8.83 -23.62
N ASP A 85 9.43 -8.80 -24.27
CA ASP A 85 10.08 -9.89 -25.00
C ASP A 85 10.80 -10.90 -24.08
N GLY A 86 10.39 -10.97 -22.81
CA GLY A 86 11.02 -11.81 -21.78
C GLY A 86 11.91 -11.06 -20.78
N HIS A 87 12.04 -9.74 -20.91
CA HIS A 87 12.77 -8.91 -19.93
C HIS A 87 11.90 -8.58 -18.73
N THR A 88 12.38 -8.92 -17.54
CA THR A 88 11.67 -8.70 -16.27
C THR A 88 12.57 -8.02 -15.24
N LEU A 89 11.91 -7.28 -14.37
CA LEU A 89 12.47 -6.62 -13.21
C LEU A 89 12.16 -7.44 -11.97
N ASP A 90 13.19 -7.88 -11.27
CA ASP A 90 13.04 -8.63 -10.04
C ASP A 90 12.99 -7.69 -8.84
N TRP A 91 12.07 -7.99 -7.94
CA TRP A 91 11.82 -7.20 -6.75
C TRP A 91 11.86 -8.07 -5.51
N GLU A 92 12.47 -7.53 -4.46
CA GLU A 92 12.31 -8.01 -3.09
C GLU A 92 11.52 -6.98 -2.31
N VAL A 93 10.46 -7.43 -1.67
CA VAL A 93 9.65 -6.60 -0.80
C VAL A 93 9.63 -7.20 0.59
N GLU A 94 9.79 -6.36 1.60
CA GLU A 94 9.81 -6.77 2.99
C GLU A 94 8.81 -5.94 3.78
N LEU A 95 7.84 -6.61 4.38
CA LEU A 95 6.81 -5.99 5.22
C LEU A 95 7.18 -6.18 6.69
N SER A 96 7.27 -5.07 7.44
CA SER A 96 7.43 -5.03 8.88
C SER A 96 6.11 -4.56 9.51
N PRO A 97 5.18 -5.47 9.87
CA PRO A 97 3.84 -5.08 10.29
C PRO A 97 3.77 -4.58 11.74
N LYS A 98 4.79 -4.87 12.57
CA LYS A 98 4.84 -4.53 14.00
C LYS A 98 6.10 -3.74 14.37
N GLY A 99 6.40 -2.70 13.59
CA GLY A 99 7.59 -1.88 13.83
C GLY A 99 8.85 -2.46 13.22
N VAL A 100 9.93 -1.68 13.29
CA VAL A 100 11.27 -2.04 12.85
C VAL A 100 12.23 -1.93 14.03
N HIS A 101 13.04 -2.95 14.23
CA HIS A 101 14.10 -2.97 15.24
C HIS A 101 15.46 -2.91 14.55
N PHE A 102 16.26 -1.93 14.92
CA PHE A 102 17.65 -1.81 14.52
C PHE A 102 18.51 -2.27 15.70
N PRO A 103 19.08 -3.48 15.65
CA PRO A 103 19.95 -3.95 16.71
C PRO A 103 21.20 -3.08 16.82
N PRO A 104 21.87 -3.05 17.98
CA PRO A 104 23.10 -2.29 18.15
C PRO A 104 24.18 -2.78 17.17
N ALA A 105 24.94 -1.85 16.60
CA ALA A 105 25.93 -2.15 15.56
C ALA A 105 27.24 -1.38 15.75
N ILE A 106 28.30 -1.83 15.09
CA ILE A 106 29.59 -1.15 15.07
C ILE A 106 29.92 -0.74 13.63
N LEU A 107 30.05 0.56 13.38
CA LEU A 107 30.53 1.11 12.12
C LEU A 107 32.07 1.07 12.13
N ILE A 108 32.65 0.25 11.25
CA ILE A 108 34.10 0.08 11.13
C ILE A 108 34.62 0.89 9.94
N GLY A 109 35.64 1.73 10.16
CA GLY A 109 36.38 2.41 9.08
C GLY A 109 35.64 3.57 8.39
N LEU A 110 34.50 4.02 8.92
CA LEU A 110 33.75 5.17 8.39
C LEU A 110 34.11 6.49 9.05
N GLU A 111 34.65 6.46 10.27
CA GLU A 111 35.12 7.66 10.98
C GLU A 111 36.65 7.70 11.05
N ARG A 112 37.21 8.92 11.01
CA ARG A 112 38.66 9.13 11.09
C ARG A 112 39.27 8.61 12.40
N ASP A 113 38.48 8.55 13.47
CA ASP A 113 38.94 8.25 14.83
C ASP A 113 38.62 6.81 15.29
N GLY A 114 38.25 5.91 14.36
CA GLY A 114 38.10 4.48 14.64
C GLY A 114 36.68 3.94 14.50
N ASN A 115 36.35 2.94 15.31
CA ASN A 115 35.05 2.27 15.29
C ASN A 115 34.00 3.09 16.05
N LYS A 116 32.82 3.25 15.46
CA LYS A 116 31.70 3.93 16.10
C LYS A 116 30.62 2.94 16.48
N LEU A 117 30.21 2.97 17.74
CA LEU A 117 29.02 2.25 18.20
C LEU A 117 27.77 2.99 17.74
N VAL A 118 26.81 2.24 17.21
CA VAL A 118 25.47 2.70 16.87
C VAL A 118 24.51 2.04 17.84
N ASP A 119 23.80 2.87 18.59
CA ASP A 119 22.83 2.42 19.58
C ASP A 119 21.67 1.67 18.94
N GLU A 120 21.08 0.77 19.71
CA GLU A 120 19.83 0.11 19.36
C GLU A 120 18.71 1.15 19.18
N SER A 121 17.85 0.94 18.18
CA SER A 121 16.68 1.81 18.00
C SER A 121 15.45 1.04 17.52
N TYR A 122 14.28 1.56 17.88
CA TYR A 122 12.98 0.97 17.55
C TYR A 122 12.13 2.03 16.86
N VAL A 123 11.52 1.66 15.73
CA VAL A 123 10.63 2.54 14.97
C VAL A 123 9.25 1.91 14.95
N HIS A 124 8.26 2.62 15.50
CA HIS A 124 6.87 2.18 15.59
C HIS A 124 6.11 2.53 14.31
N THR A 125 6.42 1.82 13.23
CA THR A 125 5.86 2.04 11.89
C THR A 125 5.44 0.70 11.28
N VAL A 126 4.47 0.76 10.38
CA VAL A 126 4.20 -0.33 9.45
C VAL A 126 4.99 -0.01 8.20
N ARG A 127 6.11 -0.71 8.00
CA ARG A 127 7.05 -0.40 6.92
C ARG A 127 6.94 -1.43 5.80
N LEU A 128 6.85 -0.94 4.57
CA LEU A 128 7.17 -1.73 3.39
C LEU A 128 8.52 -1.27 2.83
N SER A 129 9.49 -2.17 2.80
CA SER A 129 10.75 -1.97 2.08
C SER A 129 10.63 -2.58 0.70
N VAL A 130 11.07 -1.86 -0.33
CA VAL A 130 11.13 -2.33 -1.72
C VAL A 130 12.56 -2.23 -2.20
N MET A 131 13.10 -3.33 -2.73
CA MET A 131 14.46 -3.42 -3.23
C MET A 131 14.46 -3.98 -4.66
N SER A 132 15.22 -3.35 -5.54
CA SER A 132 15.46 -3.88 -6.88
C SER A 132 16.51 -5.00 -6.82
N ARG A 133 16.24 -6.11 -7.49
CA ARG A 133 17.16 -7.25 -7.66
C ARG A 133 17.70 -7.38 -9.08
N SER A 134 17.52 -6.34 -9.90
CA SER A 134 18.01 -6.26 -11.28
C SER A 134 19.12 -5.20 -11.40
N PRO A 135 20.32 -5.41 -10.81
CA PRO A 135 21.37 -4.40 -10.76
C PRO A 135 21.91 -4.00 -12.14
N HIS A 136 21.82 -4.90 -13.11
CA HIS A 136 22.23 -4.65 -14.51
C HIS A 136 21.32 -3.65 -15.23
N GLU A 137 20.13 -3.42 -14.68
CA GLU A 137 19.11 -2.58 -15.26
C GLU A 137 19.00 -1.20 -14.57
N LEU A 138 19.96 -0.87 -13.71
CA LEU A 138 20.00 0.40 -13.01
C LEU A 138 20.71 1.47 -13.87
N PRO A 139 20.30 2.76 -13.77
CA PRO A 139 19.28 3.29 -12.87
C PRO A 139 17.85 3.05 -13.38
N LEU A 140 16.93 2.81 -12.45
CA LEU A 140 15.55 2.50 -12.75
C LEU A 140 14.61 3.42 -11.96
N LYS A 141 13.73 4.12 -12.69
CA LYS A 141 12.70 4.96 -12.09
C LYS A 141 11.37 4.22 -12.15
N VAL A 142 10.73 4.03 -11.00
CA VAL A 142 9.44 3.35 -10.90
C VAL A 142 8.46 4.10 -10.03
N GLU A 143 7.18 3.85 -10.24
CA GLU A 143 6.11 4.18 -9.31
C GLU A 143 5.73 2.94 -8.52
N VAL A 144 5.93 2.98 -7.20
CA VAL A 144 5.47 1.97 -6.26
C VAL A 144 4.13 2.43 -5.70
N ASN A 145 3.09 1.64 -5.94
CA ASN A 145 1.76 1.84 -5.39
C ASN A 145 1.47 0.73 -4.37
N VAL A 146 1.00 1.11 -3.19
CA VAL A 146 0.71 0.21 -2.07
C VAL A 146 -0.75 0.41 -1.69
N LEU A 147 -1.60 -0.57 -1.98
CA LEU A 147 -2.99 -0.55 -1.56
C LEU A 147 -3.15 -1.39 -0.29
N VAL A 148 -3.67 -0.77 0.76
CA VAL A 148 -4.03 -1.47 1.99
C VAL A 148 -5.51 -1.82 1.92
N ARG A 149 -5.78 -3.11 2.00
CA ARG A 149 -7.12 -3.66 2.06
C ARG A 149 -7.43 -4.10 3.49
N ALA A 150 -8.54 -3.61 4.00
CA ALA A 150 -9.07 -3.96 5.31
C ALA A 150 -10.38 -4.75 5.16
N ASN A 151 -10.66 -5.62 6.13
CA ASN A 151 -11.94 -6.32 6.20
C ASN A 151 -13.01 -5.43 6.82
N SER A 152 -14.24 -5.54 6.34
CA SER A 152 -15.39 -4.85 6.93
C SER A 152 -15.75 -5.49 8.26
N LEU A 153 -15.79 -4.68 9.32
CA LEU A 153 -16.25 -5.10 10.64
C LEU A 153 -17.76 -5.36 10.67
N SER A 154 -18.53 -4.60 9.88
CA SER A 154 -19.99 -4.68 9.86
C SER A 154 -20.52 -5.73 8.88
N GLU A 155 -19.72 -6.15 7.90
CA GLU A 155 -20.14 -7.07 6.84
C GLU A 155 -19.07 -8.16 6.64
N PRO A 156 -19.16 -9.28 7.38
CA PRO A 156 -18.21 -10.38 7.27
C PRO A 156 -18.01 -10.85 5.82
N GLY A 157 -16.75 -11.02 5.41
CA GLY A 157 -16.40 -11.45 4.05
C GLY A 157 -16.32 -10.32 3.02
N ARG A 158 -16.72 -9.09 3.35
CA ARG A 158 -16.44 -7.91 2.53
C ARG A 158 -15.14 -7.23 2.96
N SER A 159 -14.44 -6.68 1.98
CA SER A 159 -13.19 -5.97 2.20
C SER A 159 -13.09 -4.77 1.25
N PHE A 160 -12.52 -3.68 1.74
CA PHE A 160 -12.43 -2.42 1.02
C PHE A 160 -10.98 -1.92 1.00
N VAL A 161 -10.64 -1.13 -0.01
CA VAL A 161 -9.38 -0.40 -0.05
C VAL A 161 -9.50 0.74 0.95
N GLU A 162 -8.74 0.65 2.03
CA GLU A 162 -8.74 1.70 3.05
C GLU A 162 -7.77 2.82 2.67
N ARG A 163 -6.61 2.46 2.11
CA ARG A 163 -5.54 3.40 1.79
C ARG A 163 -4.81 3.03 0.53
N CYS A 164 -4.27 4.04 -0.12
CA CYS A 164 -3.36 3.92 -1.24
C CYS A 164 -2.17 4.83 -0.97
N HIS A 165 -0.96 4.26 -0.93
CA HIS A 165 0.28 5.02 -0.94
C HIS A 165 0.89 4.95 -2.31
N ARG A 166 1.33 6.09 -2.83
CA ARG A 166 1.99 6.17 -4.12
C ARG A 166 3.32 6.88 -3.94
N ARG A 167 4.40 6.24 -4.36
CA ARG A 167 5.74 6.80 -4.26
C ARG A 167 6.52 6.55 -5.54
N THR A 168 7.11 7.60 -6.09
CA THR A 168 8.13 7.47 -7.12
C THR A 168 9.47 7.15 -6.46
N CYS A 169 10.09 6.07 -6.89
CA CYS A 169 11.38 5.60 -6.40
C CYS A 169 12.38 5.59 -7.56
N ILE A 170 13.61 6.04 -7.27
CA ILE A 170 14.73 5.92 -8.20
C ILE A 170 15.70 4.92 -7.59
N PHE A 171 15.82 3.77 -8.23
CA PHE A 171 16.77 2.74 -7.87
C PHE A 171 18.07 2.99 -8.64
N ASP A 172 19.17 3.09 -7.93
CA ASP A 172 20.51 3.27 -8.51
C ASP A 172 21.54 2.48 -7.69
N SER A 173 22.83 2.58 -8.05
CA SER A 173 23.90 1.85 -7.37
C SER A 173 24.06 2.19 -5.88
N LYS A 174 23.54 3.33 -5.43
CA LYS A 174 23.56 3.81 -4.04
C LYS A 174 22.22 3.60 -3.32
N HIS A 175 21.11 3.65 -4.04
CA HIS A 175 19.74 3.64 -3.51
C HIS A 175 18.97 2.43 -4.03
N GLN A 176 19.45 1.22 -3.73
CA GLN A 176 18.79 -0.01 -4.17
C GLN A 176 17.53 -0.37 -3.36
N ARG A 177 17.33 0.26 -2.20
CA ARG A 177 16.21 -0.02 -1.28
C ARG A 177 15.48 1.27 -0.89
N HIS A 178 14.15 1.24 -0.98
CA HIS A 178 13.26 2.33 -0.60
C HIS A 178 12.28 1.87 0.46
N ASN A 179 12.26 2.56 1.60
CA ASN A 179 11.33 2.28 2.71
C ASN A 179 10.11 3.19 2.61
N ILE A 180 8.92 2.60 2.61
CA ILE A 180 7.63 3.28 2.69
C ILE A 180 7.06 3.01 4.09
N ASP A 181 7.06 4.06 4.91
CA ASP A 181 6.61 4.02 6.29
C ASP A 181 5.12 4.37 6.43
N ASP A 182 4.56 4.03 7.59
CA ASP A 182 3.19 4.34 7.97
C ASP A 182 2.15 3.88 6.94
N ILE A 183 2.41 2.73 6.29
CA ILE A 183 1.48 2.21 5.29
C ILE A 183 0.11 1.92 5.91
N VAL A 184 0.11 1.55 7.19
CA VAL A 184 -1.05 1.44 8.08
C VAL A 184 -0.74 2.26 9.36
N PRO A 185 -1.65 3.11 9.87
CA PRO A 185 -1.40 3.85 11.10
C PRO A 185 -1.27 2.89 12.27
N TYR A 186 -0.16 3.02 12.99
CA TYR A 186 0.09 2.20 14.16
C TYR A 186 -1.01 2.38 15.23
N GLU A 187 -1.50 3.60 15.40
CA GLU A 187 -2.55 3.98 16.36
C GLU A 187 -3.91 3.31 16.07
N LYS A 188 -4.16 2.95 14.81
CA LYS A 188 -5.43 2.34 14.38
C LYS A 188 -5.39 0.81 14.43
N PHE A 189 -4.30 0.19 14.87
CA PHE A 189 -4.23 -1.27 14.95
C PHE A 189 -5.35 -1.88 15.79
N GLY A 190 -5.76 -1.20 16.88
CA GLY A 190 -6.89 -1.64 17.70
C GLY A 190 -8.19 -1.86 16.92
N THR A 191 -8.44 -1.13 15.83
CA THR A 191 -9.66 -1.31 15.01
C THR A 191 -9.59 -2.51 14.06
N TYR A 192 -8.40 -2.93 13.63
CA TYR A 192 -8.25 -4.16 12.82
C TYR A 192 -8.26 -5.44 13.68
N LEU A 193 -8.02 -5.29 14.98
CA LEU A 193 -7.87 -6.41 15.92
C LEU A 193 -9.12 -6.68 16.76
N ARG A 194 -10.09 -5.77 16.78
CA ARG A 194 -11.32 -5.89 17.57
C ARG A 194 -12.53 -6.26 16.71
N PRO A 195 -13.08 -7.47 16.86
CA PRO A 195 -14.45 -7.76 16.45
C PRO A 195 -15.39 -7.30 17.57
N ASP A 196 -15.46 -6.01 17.87
CA ASP A 196 -16.44 -5.51 18.86
C ASP A 196 -17.81 -5.38 18.19
N GLY A 197 -18.37 -6.55 17.88
CA GLY A 197 -19.79 -6.81 17.74
C GLY A 197 -20.04 -8.15 18.42
N LEU A 198 -20.83 -8.17 19.48
CA LEU A 198 -21.26 -9.36 20.21
C LEU A 198 -21.73 -10.47 19.24
N ILE A 199 -20.86 -11.41 18.89
CA ILE A 199 -21.25 -12.67 18.27
C ILE A 199 -20.68 -13.78 19.15
N PRO A 200 -21.50 -14.40 20.00
CA PRO A 200 -21.13 -15.60 20.72
C PRO A 200 -20.96 -16.75 19.71
N GLU A 201 -19.86 -17.48 19.84
CA GLU A 201 -19.70 -18.85 19.34
C GLU A 201 -19.78 -19.08 17.83
N LEU A 202 -19.02 -18.38 16.98
CA LEU A 202 -18.70 -18.91 15.64
C LEU A 202 -17.26 -18.57 15.24
N TYR A 203 -16.41 -19.62 15.28
CA TYR A 203 -15.10 -19.75 14.66
C TYR A 203 -14.16 -18.54 14.76
N LEU A 204 -13.17 -18.64 15.66
CA LEU A 204 -11.89 -17.94 15.57
C LEU A 204 -11.22 -18.30 14.23
N THR A 205 -11.67 -17.67 13.15
CA THR A 205 -10.91 -17.63 11.92
C THR A 205 -9.65 -16.83 12.19
N PRO A 206 -8.49 -17.20 11.62
CA PRO A 206 -7.30 -16.36 11.70
C PRO A 206 -7.68 -15.00 11.10
N THR A 207 -7.92 -14.02 11.96
CA THR A 207 -8.31 -12.68 11.52
C THR A 207 -7.16 -12.13 10.71
N VAL A 208 -7.35 -12.11 9.39
CA VAL A 208 -6.51 -11.34 8.49
C VAL A 208 -6.68 -9.89 8.92
N ALA A 209 -5.60 -9.28 9.42
CA ALA A 209 -5.66 -7.90 9.87
C ALA A 209 -5.73 -6.95 8.68
N PHE A 210 -4.90 -7.20 7.67
CA PHE A 210 -4.91 -6.46 6.41
C PHE A 210 -4.15 -7.24 5.32
N THR A 211 -4.46 -6.89 4.06
CA THR A 211 -3.70 -7.31 2.89
C THR A 211 -3.11 -6.08 2.22
N VAL A 212 -1.83 -6.14 1.89
CA VAL A 212 -1.11 -5.11 1.15
C VAL A 212 -0.91 -5.57 -0.28
N TYR A 213 -1.49 -4.86 -1.24
CA TYR A 213 -1.20 -5.05 -2.65
C TYR A 213 -0.11 -4.07 -3.08
N ILE A 214 0.95 -4.59 -3.69
CA ILE A 214 2.10 -3.80 -4.11
C ILE A 214 2.12 -3.86 -5.62
N VAL A 215 2.03 -2.71 -6.28
CA VAL A 215 2.10 -2.57 -7.74
C VAL A 215 3.31 -1.73 -8.07
N ILE A 216 4.21 -2.26 -8.90
CA ILE A 216 5.42 -1.53 -9.33
C ILE A 216 5.34 -1.30 -10.83
N ARG A 217 5.38 -0.03 -11.23
CA ARG A 217 5.31 0.38 -12.63
C ARG A 217 6.58 1.12 -13.04
N PRO A 218 7.32 0.65 -14.05
CA PRO A 218 8.39 1.42 -14.68
C PRO A 218 7.88 2.77 -15.20
N LEU A 219 8.66 3.82 -14.97
CA LEU A 219 8.40 5.17 -15.49
C LEU A 219 9.42 5.50 -16.58
N PRO A 220 8.99 6.23 -17.63
CA PRO A 220 9.91 6.76 -18.64
C PRO A 220 10.84 7.84 -18.05
#